data_AF-A0A7J9J9Y4-F1
#
_entry.id   AF-A0A7J9J9Y4-F1
#
_cell.length_a   1.000
_cell.length_b   1.000
_cell.length_c   1.000
_cell.angle_alpha   90.00
_cell.angle_beta   90.00
_cell.angle_gamma   90.00
#
_symmetry.space_group_name_H-M   'P 1'
#
loop_
_entity.id
_entity.type
_entity.pdbx_description
1 polymer ?
#
loop_
_entity_poly.entity_id
_entity_poly.type
_entity_poly.pdbx_seq_one_letter_code
_entity_poly.pdbx_strand_id
1 'polypeptide(L)'
;MQMVKKKERTLNETESSIDLKSLIHKSALFFDKLVELIPARFYLPDEKDKPWFQGLSKAEKASAKKQARENIKKARRDRLDPEKSSKTTLDLLKENIEKEKSGKDSDAEEEEVEVRPIMPDVDDKRSVTYEELRERLRRKIEELRGGRNSSGSEKKKNERNDKKGKKRKRDNGAEEKKVDTTANDKDNVEKDVEEAAKELTFSRVKLGDEDKHGKKKRKLSKLKELENAMKLAAAKKDPEKGEVIAKKHSWKAAMDRAAGIKVHDDPKLLKQSIQKEKKRHKKNAEKWNERVETTQKLKVGKQQKRSENIADKIHQKKMRRIAKREKKLLRPGFEGRKEGFINEGSS
;
A
#
# COMPACT_ATOMS: atom_id res chain seq x y z
N MET A 1 58.92 -22.33 -70.62
CA MET A 1 59.24 -23.37 -69.62
C MET A 1 59.94 -22.70 -68.44
N GLN A 2 59.66 -23.18 -67.23
CA GLN A 2 60.16 -22.76 -65.91
C GLN A 2 59.37 -21.67 -65.17
N MET A 3 59.07 -22.04 -63.92
CA MET A 3 58.04 -21.56 -63.03
C MET A 3 58.62 -20.57 -62.02
N VAL A 4 57.86 -19.55 -61.65
CA VAL A 4 58.17 -18.73 -60.46
C VAL A 4 57.04 -18.88 -59.45
N LYS A 5 57.39 -19.50 -58.32
CA LYS A 5 56.54 -19.87 -57.19
C LYS A 5 55.85 -18.63 -56.58
N LYS A 6 54.52 -18.66 -56.49
CA LYS A 6 53.74 -17.80 -55.60
C LYS A 6 54.01 -18.25 -54.16
N LYS A 7 54.73 -17.42 -53.39
CA LYS A 7 54.83 -17.56 -51.94
C LYS A 7 53.47 -17.23 -51.33
N GLU A 8 52.81 -18.23 -50.78
CA GLU A 8 51.66 -18.06 -49.91
C GLU A 8 52.08 -17.24 -48.68
N ARG A 9 51.32 -16.17 -48.39
CA ARG A 9 51.43 -15.47 -47.11
C ARG A 9 50.70 -16.33 -46.08
N THR A 10 51.45 -17.09 -45.30
CA THR A 10 50.97 -17.71 -44.08
C THR A 10 50.52 -16.61 -43.13
N LEU A 11 49.21 -16.48 -42.91
CA LEU A 11 48.62 -15.71 -41.83
C LEU A 11 48.91 -16.48 -40.52
N ASN A 12 50.15 -16.41 -40.05
CA ASN A 12 50.47 -16.79 -38.68
C ASN A 12 50.09 -15.61 -37.78
N GLU A 13 49.14 -15.88 -36.89
CA GLU A 13 49.28 -15.72 -35.43
C GLU A 13 49.64 -14.30 -34.95
N THR A 14 48.88 -13.64 -34.09
CA THR A 14 48.23 -14.17 -32.89
C THR A 14 47.00 -13.32 -32.58
N GLU A 15 45.83 -13.96 -32.60
CA GLU A 15 44.73 -13.54 -31.74
C GLU A 15 45.30 -13.35 -30.33
N SER A 16 45.02 -12.19 -29.75
CA SER A 16 45.42 -11.89 -28.39
C SER A 16 45.09 -13.09 -27.50
N SER A 17 46.09 -13.57 -26.77
CA SER A 17 45.93 -14.56 -25.70
C SER A 17 45.03 -13.95 -24.63
N ILE A 18 43.72 -13.93 -24.89
CA ILE A 18 42.71 -13.49 -23.93
C ILE A 18 42.82 -14.49 -22.80
N ASP A 19 43.33 -14.04 -21.65
CA ASP A 19 43.38 -14.86 -20.46
C ASP A 19 41.96 -15.27 -20.09
N LEU A 20 41.58 -16.49 -20.50
CA LEU A 20 40.24 -17.04 -20.35
C LEU A 20 39.81 -17.01 -18.89
N LYS A 21 40.74 -17.19 -17.95
CA LYS A 21 40.46 -17.09 -16.51
C LYS A 21 40.01 -15.69 -16.14
N SER A 22 40.70 -14.66 -16.64
CA SER A 22 40.30 -13.27 -16.43
C SER A 22 38.93 -12.95 -17.06
N LEU A 23 38.63 -13.50 -18.23
CA LEU A 23 37.35 -13.28 -18.91
C LEU A 23 36.20 -13.95 -18.16
N ILE A 24 36.38 -15.20 -17.73
CA ILE A 24 35.41 -15.94 -16.91
C ILE A 24 35.16 -15.18 -15.61
N HIS A 25 36.21 -14.73 -14.91
CA HIS A 25 36.05 -13.97 -13.67
C HIS A 25 35.30 -12.65 -13.87
N LYS A 26 35.63 -11.89 -14.93
CA LYS A 26 34.89 -10.67 -15.29
C LYS A 26 33.42 -10.95 -15.62
N SER A 27 33.14 -12.06 -16.30
CA SER A 27 31.78 -12.47 -16.62
C SER A 27 30.99 -12.87 -15.37
N ALA A 28 31.60 -13.59 -14.42
CA ALA A 28 30.97 -13.94 -13.14
C ALA A 28 30.60 -12.69 -12.34
N LEU A 29 31.52 -11.74 -12.20
CA LEU A 29 31.26 -10.45 -11.54
C LEU A 29 30.18 -9.63 -12.25
N PHE A 30 30.05 -9.75 -13.57
CA PHE A 30 28.99 -9.10 -14.33
C PHE A 30 27.62 -9.70 -14.01
N PHE A 31 27.51 -11.04 -13.97
CA PHE A 31 26.27 -11.72 -13.60
C PHE A 31 25.87 -11.45 -12.15
N ASP A 32 26.84 -11.42 -11.24
CA ASP A 32 26.61 -11.05 -9.84
C ASP A 32 25.94 -9.67 -9.72
N LYS A 33 26.50 -8.67 -10.42
CA LYS A 33 25.91 -7.31 -10.49
C LYS A 33 24.51 -7.31 -11.10
N LEU A 34 24.22 -8.16 -12.08
CA LEU A 34 22.87 -8.26 -12.66
C LEU A 34 21.86 -8.80 -11.63
N VAL A 35 22.26 -9.79 -10.82
CA VAL A 35 21.42 -10.34 -9.76
C VAL A 35 21.18 -9.31 -8.64
N GLU A 36 22.15 -8.45 -8.36
CA GLU A 36 22.00 -7.33 -7.42
C GLU A 36 20.95 -6.29 -7.84
N LEU A 37 20.79 -6.06 -9.15
CA LEU A 37 19.81 -5.11 -9.68
C LEU A 37 18.36 -5.58 -9.50
N ILE A 38 18.15 -6.88 -9.32
CA ILE A 38 16.83 -7.47 -9.17
C ILE A 38 16.52 -7.58 -7.68
N PRO A 39 15.41 -7.02 -7.18
CA PRO A 39 15.08 -7.08 -5.76
C PRO A 39 15.06 -8.51 -5.20
N ALA A 40 15.68 -8.70 -4.02
CA ALA A 40 15.76 -9.96 -3.29
C ALA A 40 14.43 -10.74 -3.20
N ARG A 41 13.29 -10.03 -3.13
CA ARG A 41 11.94 -10.60 -3.05
C ARG A 41 11.57 -11.54 -4.21
N PHE A 42 12.26 -11.46 -5.34
CA PHE A 42 11.99 -12.35 -6.48
C PHE A 42 12.78 -13.67 -6.44
N TYR A 43 13.87 -13.71 -5.66
CA TYR A 43 14.72 -14.91 -5.52
C TYR A 43 14.49 -15.61 -4.19
N LEU A 44 14.25 -14.85 -3.13
CA LEU A 44 13.97 -15.40 -1.81
C LEU A 44 12.45 -15.54 -1.66
N PRO A 45 11.94 -16.73 -1.32
CA PRO A 45 10.55 -16.89 -0.92
C PRO A 45 10.23 -15.91 0.19
N ASP A 46 9.07 -15.24 0.11
CA ASP A 46 8.58 -14.43 1.22
C ASP A 46 8.24 -15.41 2.37
N GLU A 47 9.22 -15.77 3.22
CA GLU A 47 9.08 -16.66 4.40
C GLU A 47 8.06 -16.15 5.45
N LYS A 48 7.39 -15.03 5.15
CA LYS A 48 6.48 -14.34 6.04
C LYS A 48 5.22 -14.00 5.28
N ASP A 49 4.50 -15.03 4.85
CA ASP A 49 3.04 -14.95 4.92
C ASP A 49 2.71 -14.49 6.34
N LYS A 50 2.22 -13.24 6.42
CA LYS A 50 2.01 -12.53 7.69
C LYS A 50 1.33 -13.48 8.66
N PRO A 51 1.91 -13.74 9.85
CA PRO A 51 1.32 -14.64 10.83
C PRO A 51 -0.12 -14.24 11.06
N TRP A 52 -1.02 -15.04 10.51
CA TRP A 52 -2.42 -14.71 10.50
C TRP A 52 -2.93 -15.03 11.90
N PHE A 53 -3.18 -13.99 12.72
CA PHE A 53 -3.48 -14.15 14.15
C PHE A 53 -4.85 -14.80 14.44
N GLN A 54 -5.52 -15.39 13.46
CA GLN A 54 -6.80 -16.07 13.67
C GLN A 54 -6.52 -17.47 14.23
N GLY A 55 -7.24 -17.87 15.28
CA GLY A 55 -7.02 -19.15 15.97
C GLY A 55 -6.16 -19.08 17.24
N LEU A 56 -5.22 -18.13 17.37
CA LEU A 56 -4.36 -18.06 18.55
C LEU A 56 -5.07 -17.54 19.81
N SER A 57 -4.64 -18.00 20.98
CA SER A 57 -5.16 -17.57 22.28
C SER A 57 -4.86 -16.08 22.54
N LYS A 58 -5.53 -15.47 23.52
CA LYS A 58 -5.33 -14.03 23.83
C LYS A 58 -3.89 -13.74 24.30
N ALA A 59 -3.29 -14.67 25.02
CA ALA A 59 -1.91 -14.58 25.50
C ALA A 59 -0.90 -14.72 24.34
N GLU A 60 -1.08 -15.72 23.47
CA GLU A 60 -0.26 -15.90 22.28
C GLU A 60 -0.36 -14.73 21.30
N LYS A 61 -1.55 -14.16 21.11
CA LYS A 61 -1.72 -12.93 20.32
C LYS A 61 -0.92 -11.77 20.91
N ALA A 62 -0.81 -11.68 22.22
CA ALA A 62 -0.05 -10.62 22.88
C ALA A 62 1.46 -10.85 22.73
N SER A 63 1.95 -12.08 22.90
CA SER A 63 3.36 -12.41 22.73
C SER A 63 3.80 -12.22 21.27
N ALA A 64 3.03 -12.72 20.30
CA ALA A 64 3.35 -12.58 18.88
C ALA A 64 3.31 -11.10 18.42
N LYS A 65 2.41 -10.28 18.97
CA LYS A 65 2.44 -8.81 18.76
C LYS A 65 3.64 -8.14 19.40
N LYS A 66 4.11 -8.61 20.57
CA LYS A 66 5.32 -8.12 21.23
C LYS A 66 6.56 -8.44 20.39
N GLN A 67 6.68 -9.68 19.92
CA GLN A 67 7.74 -10.12 19.02
C GLN A 67 7.73 -9.32 17.71
N ALA A 68 6.57 -9.11 17.09
CA ALA A 68 6.47 -8.28 15.89
C ALA A 68 6.96 -6.84 16.12
N ARG A 69 6.63 -6.24 17.28
CA ARG A 69 7.12 -4.90 17.64
C ARG A 69 8.63 -4.88 17.88
N GLU A 70 9.18 -5.91 18.50
CA GLU A 70 10.62 -6.07 18.71
C GLU A 70 11.37 -6.25 17.40
N ASN A 71 10.84 -7.09 16.49
CA ASN A 71 11.39 -7.30 15.15
C ASN A 71 11.38 -6.01 14.32
N ILE A 72 10.32 -5.21 14.38
CA ILE A 72 10.28 -3.90 13.70
C ILE A 72 11.33 -2.94 14.28
N LYS A 73 11.51 -2.93 15.61
CA LYS A 73 12.55 -2.11 16.26
C LYS A 73 13.96 -2.58 15.88
N LYS A 74 14.18 -3.89 15.81
CA LYS A 74 15.44 -4.50 15.40
C LYS A 74 15.75 -4.14 13.94
N ALA A 75 14.79 -4.33 13.03
CA ALA A 75 14.94 -3.95 11.62
C ALA A 75 15.24 -2.45 11.43
N ARG A 76 14.68 -1.58 12.27
CA ARG A 76 15.01 -0.14 12.25
C ARG A 76 16.43 0.15 12.72
N ARG A 77 16.95 -0.60 13.70
CA ARG A 77 18.34 -0.49 14.15
C ARG A 77 19.29 -1.05 13.10
N ASP A 78 19.02 -2.23 12.59
CA ASP A 78 19.84 -2.89 11.57
C ASP A 78 19.90 -2.06 10.27
N ARG A 79 18.84 -1.31 9.93
CA ARG A 79 18.86 -0.35 8.82
C ARG A 79 19.84 0.82 9.02
N LEU A 80 20.17 1.15 10.26
CA LEU A 80 21.11 2.22 10.62
C LEU A 80 22.52 1.68 10.89
N ASP A 81 22.70 0.36 10.93
CA ASP A 81 24.00 -0.29 11.10
C ASP A 81 24.66 -0.46 9.70
N PRO A 82 25.86 0.10 9.45
CA PRO A 82 26.51 0.02 8.14
C PRO A 82 26.85 -1.42 7.71
N GLU A 83 27.25 -2.27 8.65
CA GLU A 83 27.56 -3.69 8.43
C GLU A 83 26.36 -4.55 8.02
N LYS A 84 25.14 -4.17 8.43
CA LYS A 84 23.91 -4.96 8.17
C LYS A 84 23.06 -4.36 7.05
N SER A 85 23.16 -3.05 6.83
CA SER A 85 22.39 -2.33 5.81
C SER A 85 22.97 -2.48 4.40
N SER A 86 24.23 -2.92 4.29
CA SER A 86 24.94 -3.18 3.03
C SER A 86 24.66 -4.55 2.41
N LYS A 87 23.87 -5.42 3.05
CA LYS A 87 23.60 -6.78 2.55
C LYS A 87 22.98 -6.75 1.16
N THR A 88 23.69 -7.34 0.19
CA THR A 88 23.24 -7.47 -1.20
C THR A 88 22.24 -8.61 -1.35
N THR A 89 21.59 -8.70 -2.50
CA THR A 89 20.66 -9.81 -2.79
C THR A 89 21.39 -11.17 -2.84
N LEU A 90 22.65 -11.16 -3.29
CA LEU A 90 23.53 -12.32 -3.27
C LEU A 90 23.92 -12.73 -1.85
N ASP A 91 24.22 -11.77 -0.98
CA ASP A 91 24.55 -12.08 0.42
C ASP A 91 23.36 -12.72 1.14
N LEU A 92 22.15 -12.27 0.85
CA LEU A 92 20.93 -12.89 1.38
C LEU A 92 20.71 -14.30 0.84
N LEU A 93 21.06 -14.54 -0.43
CA LEU A 93 20.97 -15.88 -1.04
C LEU A 93 22.02 -16.83 -0.44
N LYS A 94 23.26 -16.36 -0.26
CA LYS A 94 24.32 -17.11 0.43
C LYS A 94 23.94 -17.42 1.87
N GLU A 95 23.43 -16.44 2.62
CA GLU A 95 22.95 -16.63 3.99
C GLU A 95 21.81 -17.66 4.04
N ASN A 96 20.93 -17.70 3.03
CA ASN A 96 19.86 -18.70 2.97
C ASN A 96 20.41 -20.11 2.69
N ILE A 97 21.35 -20.23 1.75
CA ILE A 97 22.00 -21.52 1.44
C ILE A 97 22.79 -22.02 2.66
N GLU A 98 23.50 -21.16 3.38
CA GLU A 98 24.20 -21.51 4.62
C GLU A 98 23.24 -21.94 5.73
N LYS A 99 22.07 -21.29 5.86
CA LYS A 99 21.01 -21.71 6.77
C LYS A 99 20.43 -23.07 6.40
N GLU A 100 20.23 -23.34 5.12
CA GLU A 100 19.75 -24.65 4.69
C GLU A 100 20.80 -25.74 4.90
N LYS A 101 22.08 -25.46 4.61
CA LYS A 101 23.19 -26.37 4.90
C LYS A 101 23.30 -26.67 6.41
N SER A 102 23.32 -25.64 7.25
CA SER A 102 23.34 -25.83 8.70
C SER A 102 22.08 -26.46 9.29
N GLY A 103 20.92 -26.33 8.62
CA GLY A 103 19.72 -27.08 8.95
C GLY A 103 19.80 -28.56 8.56
N LYS A 104 20.50 -28.87 7.46
CA LYS A 104 20.75 -30.23 6.94
C LYS A 104 21.82 -30.98 7.76
N ASP A 105 22.84 -30.27 8.26
CA ASP A 105 23.94 -30.83 9.06
C ASP A 105 23.52 -31.31 10.47
N SER A 106 22.24 -31.16 10.85
CA SER A 106 21.70 -31.76 12.08
C SER A 106 21.13 -33.17 11.91
N ASP A 107 21.04 -33.67 10.66
CA ASP A 107 20.49 -35.00 10.35
C ASP A 107 21.04 -35.54 9.01
N ALA A 108 22.35 -35.82 8.96
CA ALA A 108 23.01 -36.84 8.11
C ALA A 108 24.51 -36.50 7.99
N GLU A 109 25.35 -37.48 8.32
CA GLU A 109 26.78 -37.38 8.09
C GLU A 109 27.14 -37.31 6.60
N GLU A 110 28.29 -36.71 6.37
CA GLU A 110 29.05 -36.44 5.15
C GLU A 110 28.75 -37.36 3.95
N GLU A 111 28.20 -36.77 2.88
CA GLU A 111 28.54 -37.21 1.52
C GLU A 111 28.55 -35.99 0.58
N GLU A 112 29.73 -35.68 0.03
CA GLU A 112 29.89 -34.72 -1.05
C GLU A 112 29.07 -35.18 -2.27
N VAL A 113 28.05 -34.41 -2.67
CA VAL A 113 27.36 -34.67 -3.95
C VAL A 113 27.13 -33.38 -4.75
N GLU A 114 27.60 -33.45 -5.99
CA GLU A 114 27.57 -32.48 -7.07
C GLU A 114 26.21 -31.78 -7.26
N VAL A 115 26.27 -30.47 -7.53
CA VAL A 115 25.12 -29.59 -7.78
C VAL A 115 24.41 -30.01 -9.08
N ARG A 116 23.25 -30.66 -8.94
CA ARG A 116 22.25 -30.77 -10.02
C ARG A 116 21.15 -29.70 -9.82
N PRO A 117 20.63 -29.09 -10.91
CA PRO A 117 19.58 -28.08 -10.81
C PRO A 117 18.25 -28.71 -10.33
N ILE A 118 17.69 -28.12 -9.28
CA ILE A 118 16.48 -28.57 -8.59
C ILE A 118 15.24 -28.27 -9.45
N MET A 119 14.61 -29.33 -9.95
CA MET A 119 13.17 -29.36 -10.25
C MET A 119 12.40 -29.53 -8.92
N PRO A 120 11.16 -29.01 -8.80
CA PRO A 120 10.45 -29.06 -7.54
C PRO A 120 10.09 -30.50 -7.15
N ASP A 121 10.46 -30.84 -5.92
CA ASP A 121 10.21 -32.09 -5.22
C ASP A 121 8.77 -32.59 -5.40
N VAL A 122 8.65 -33.79 -5.93
CA VAL A 122 7.47 -34.64 -5.75
C VAL A 122 8.00 -35.92 -5.14
N ASP A 123 7.98 -35.98 -3.81
CA ASP A 123 8.01 -37.23 -3.07
C ASP A 123 6.89 -38.12 -3.60
N ASP A 124 7.22 -39.29 -4.16
CA ASP A 124 6.28 -40.43 -4.22
C ASP A 124 7.05 -41.72 -4.59
N LYS A 125 7.66 -42.39 -3.59
CA LYS A 125 8.03 -43.82 -3.66
C LYS A 125 6.86 -44.71 -3.21
N ARG A 126 5.69 -44.53 -3.83
CA ARG A 126 4.58 -45.51 -3.81
C ARG A 126 4.03 -45.61 -5.22
N SER A 127 4.03 -46.81 -5.80
CA SER A 127 3.50 -47.07 -7.12
C SER A 127 1.98 -46.81 -7.14
N VAL A 128 1.59 -45.62 -7.60
CA VAL A 128 0.20 -45.20 -7.79
C VAL A 128 -0.38 -45.91 -9.02
N THR A 129 -1.56 -46.53 -8.89
CA THR A 129 -2.26 -47.14 -10.02
C THR A 129 -2.86 -46.07 -10.93
N TYR A 130 -3.04 -46.37 -12.22
CA TYR A 130 -3.54 -45.41 -13.21
C TYR A 130 -4.90 -44.79 -12.83
N GLU A 131 -5.73 -45.53 -12.10
CA GLU A 131 -7.04 -45.08 -11.63
C GLU A 131 -6.92 -44.02 -10.52
N GLU A 132 -6.01 -44.20 -9.55
CA GLU A 132 -5.73 -43.19 -8.51
C GLU A 132 -5.20 -41.89 -9.12
N LEU A 133 -4.39 -41.96 -10.17
CA LEU A 133 -3.91 -40.77 -10.88
C LEU A 133 -5.07 -40.00 -11.53
N ARG A 134 -6.03 -40.72 -12.10
CA ARG A 134 -7.23 -40.15 -12.73
C ARG A 134 -8.15 -39.50 -11.71
N GLU A 135 -8.30 -40.10 -10.54
CA GLU A 135 -9.08 -39.54 -9.43
C GLU A 135 -8.40 -38.32 -8.83
N ARG A 136 -7.07 -38.35 -8.65
CA ARG A 136 -6.27 -37.22 -8.18
C ARG A 136 -6.36 -36.03 -9.15
N LEU A 137 -6.34 -36.30 -10.46
CA LEU A 137 -6.56 -35.29 -11.49
C LEU A 137 -7.97 -34.70 -11.42
N ARG A 138 -9.03 -35.52 -11.28
CA ARG A 138 -10.41 -35.04 -11.13
C ARG A 138 -10.56 -34.15 -9.90
N ARG A 139 -10.02 -34.59 -8.77
CA ARG A 139 -10.03 -33.83 -7.50
C ARG A 139 -9.29 -32.49 -7.62
N LYS A 140 -8.16 -32.47 -8.35
CA LYS A 140 -7.42 -31.22 -8.65
C LYS A 140 -8.19 -30.28 -9.57
N ILE A 141 -8.88 -30.82 -10.58
CA ILE A 141 -9.73 -30.03 -11.48
C ILE A 141 -10.94 -29.44 -10.72
N GLU A 142 -11.54 -30.21 -9.81
CA GLU A 142 -12.66 -29.76 -8.99
C GLU A 142 -12.25 -28.66 -8.00
N GLU A 143 -11.10 -28.80 -7.35
CA GLU A 143 -10.49 -27.76 -6.50
C GLU A 143 -10.30 -26.44 -7.29
N LEU A 144 -9.75 -26.53 -8.51
CA LEU A 144 -9.51 -25.38 -9.39
C LEU A 144 -10.79 -24.78 -9.98
N ARG A 145 -11.88 -25.55 -10.07
CA ARG A 145 -13.20 -25.08 -10.48
C ARG A 145 -13.97 -24.44 -9.31
N GLY A 146 -13.87 -25.01 -8.11
CA GLY A 146 -14.49 -24.48 -6.88
C GLY A 146 -13.98 -23.09 -6.49
N GLY A 147 -12.71 -22.79 -6.77
CA GLY A 147 -12.10 -21.48 -6.52
C GLY A 147 -12.54 -20.35 -7.46
N ARG A 148 -13.30 -20.62 -8.53
CA ARG A 148 -13.79 -19.57 -9.46
C ARG A 148 -15.22 -19.10 -9.15
N ASN A 149 -16.00 -19.85 -8.38
CA ASN A 149 -17.44 -19.61 -8.21
C ASN A 149 -17.91 -19.31 -6.77
N SER A 150 -17.01 -19.00 -5.82
CA SER A 150 -17.42 -18.48 -4.50
C SER A 150 -16.65 -17.21 -4.11
N SER A 151 -17.41 -16.11 -4.02
CA SER A 151 -17.16 -14.90 -3.20
C SER A 151 -15.74 -14.33 -3.11
N GLY A 152 -15.32 -13.51 -4.10
CA GLY A 152 -14.05 -12.77 -3.94
C GLY A 152 -13.76 -11.55 -4.84
N SER A 153 -14.71 -11.05 -5.62
CA SER A 153 -14.46 -10.05 -6.68
C SER A 153 -14.20 -8.61 -6.17
N GLU A 154 -14.42 -8.27 -4.90
CA GLU A 154 -14.37 -6.86 -4.46
C GLU A 154 -12.98 -6.36 -4.03
N LYS A 155 -12.02 -7.21 -3.67
CA LYS A 155 -10.75 -6.73 -3.06
C LYS A 155 -9.63 -6.37 -4.04
N LYS A 156 -9.66 -6.84 -5.29
CA LYS A 156 -8.55 -6.61 -6.26
C LYS A 156 -8.60 -5.25 -6.97
N LYS A 157 -9.65 -4.44 -6.77
CA LYS A 157 -9.84 -3.15 -7.48
C LYS A 157 -9.22 -1.93 -6.80
N ASN A 158 -8.85 -2.00 -5.52
CA ASN A 158 -8.34 -0.83 -4.79
C ASN A 158 -6.86 -0.53 -5.03
N GLU A 159 -6.05 -1.52 -5.42
CA GLU A 159 -4.59 -1.33 -5.49
C GLU A 159 -4.10 -0.68 -6.79
N ARG A 160 -4.94 -0.67 -7.85
CA ARG A 160 -4.60 -0.04 -9.15
C ARG A 160 -4.80 1.48 -9.19
N ASN A 161 -5.52 2.06 -8.23
CA ASN A 161 -5.88 3.49 -8.28
C ASN A 161 -4.83 4.44 -7.69
N ASP A 162 -3.93 3.96 -6.81
CA ASP A 162 -2.97 4.83 -6.13
C ASP A 162 -1.72 5.17 -6.95
N LYS A 163 -1.48 4.50 -8.08
CA LYS A 163 -0.29 4.75 -8.94
C LYS A 163 -0.51 5.77 -10.07
N LYS A 164 -1.72 6.30 -10.28
CA LYS A 164 -2.02 7.22 -11.41
C LYS A 164 -2.14 8.70 -11.03
N GLY A 165 -1.87 9.06 -9.77
CA GLY A 165 -2.08 10.41 -9.22
C GLY A 165 -0.92 11.41 -9.32
N LYS A 166 0.24 11.05 -9.88
CA LYS A 166 1.40 11.94 -9.98
C LYS A 166 1.84 12.17 -11.43
N LYS A 167 1.05 12.91 -12.21
CA LYS A 167 1.56 13.66 -13.36
C LYS A 167 0.58 14.77 -13.74
N ARG A 168 1.12 15.98 -13.83
CA ARG A 168 0.60 17.23 -14.44
C ARG A 168 -0.08 18.24 -13.51
N LYS A 169 0.70 19.28 -13.17
CA LYS A 169 0.37 20.65 -13.59
C LYS A 169 1.67 21.49 -13.64
N ARG A 170 2.10 21.87 -14.83
CA ARG A 170 3.13 22.87 -15.09
C ARG A 170 2.54 23.84 -16.12
N ASP A 171 2.70 25.11 -15.78
CA ASP A 171 2.57 26.37 -16.52
C ASP A 171 1.46 26.61 -17.55
N ASN A 172 0.82 27.76 -17.36
CA ASN A 172 -0.09 28.43 -18.27
C ASN A 172 0.67 29.67 -18.75
N GLY A 173 0.89 29.82 -20.06
CA GLY A 173 1.53 30.98 -20.65
C GLY A 173 1.07 31.21 -22.09
N ALA A 174 0.56 32.42 -22.33
CA ALA A 174 0.49 33.22 -23.56
C ALA A 174 -0.09 32.61 -24.87
N GLU A 175 -1.29 33.09 -25.22
CA GLU A 175 -1.59 33.93 -26.40
C GLU A 175 -0.83 33.68 -27.72
N GLU A 176 -1.53 33.36 -28.82
CA GLU A 176 -1.84 34.31 -29.91
C GLU A 176 -2.52 33.63 -31.13
N LYS A 177 -3.35 34.44 -31.81
CA LYS A 177 -4.13 34.14 -33.02
C LYS A 177 -3.23 33.81 -34.23
N LYS A 178 -3.71 32.93 -35.12
CA LYS A 178 -3.79 33.24 -36.58
C LYS A 178 -5.01 32.58 -37.22
N VAL A 179 -5.65 33.38 -38.05
CA VAL A 179 -6.73 33.08 -39.01
C VAL A 179 -6.06 32.54 -40.28
N ASP A 180 -6.65 31.56 -40.96
CA ASP A 180 -6.94 31.70 -42.39
C ASP A 180 -7.89 30.64 -42.93
N THR A 181 -8.79 31.15 -43.75
CA THR A 181 -9.84 30.54 -44.56
C THR A 181 -9.30 29.59 -45.64
N THR A 182 -10.01 28.49 -45.93
CA THR A 182 -10.60 28.15 -47.26
C THR A 182 -11.05 26.68 -47.35
N ALA A 183 -12.06 26.44 -48.19
CA ALA A 183 -12.52 25.17 -48.78
C ALA A 183 -13.59 24.36 -48.00
N ASN A 184 -14.82 24.46 -48.49
CA ASN A 184 -16.08 24.01 -47.90
C ASN A 184 -16.56 22.63 -48.40
N ASP A 185 -15.68 21.78 -48.95
CA ASP A 185 -16.09 20.52 -49.60
C ASP A 185 -15.49 19.25 -48.97
N LYS A 186 -14.70 19.36 -47.90
CA LYS A 186 -14.15 18.20 -47.15
C LYS A 186 -14.95 17.83 -45.90
N ASP A 187 -15.80 18.74 -45.43
CA ASP A 187 -16.56 18.59 -44.18
C ASP A 187 -17.71 17.58 -44.27
N ASN A 188 -18.26 17.30 -45.46
CA ASN A 188 -19.37 16.34 -45.57
C ASN A 188 -18.88 14.88 -45.58
N VAL A 189 -17.77 14.59 -46.27
CA VAL A 189 -17.22 13.23 -46.31
C VAL A 189 -16.64 12.82 -44.96
N GLU A 190 -16.01 13.73 -44.22
CA GLU A 190 -15.56 13.43 -42.85
C GLU A 190 -16.73 13.21 -41.89
N LYS A 191 -17.83 13.95 -42.04
CA LYS A 191 -19.05 13.73 -41.23
C LYS A 191 -19.69 12.39 -41.56
N ASP A 192 -19.81 12.03 -42.84
CA ASP A 192 -20.41 10.77 -43.28
C ASP A 192 -19.55 9.56 -42.89
N VAL A 193 -18.22 9.68 -42.95
CA VAL A 193 -17.28 8.63 -42.49
C VAL A 193 -17.29 8.52 -40.97
N GLU A 194 -17.37 9.64 -40.24
CA GLU A 194 -17.58 9.60 -38.80
C GLU A 194 -18.94 9.03 -38.39
N GLU A 195 -19.99 9.27 -39.18
CA GLU A 195 -21.35 8.76 -38.96
C GLU A 195 -21.43 7.26 -39.22
N ALA A 196 -20.85 6.78 -40.32
CA ALA A 196 -20.66 5.35 -40.61
C ALA A 196 -19.78 4.65 -39.56
N ALA A 197 -18.73 5.31 -39.05
CA ALA A 197 -17.91 4.78 -37.97
C ALA A 197 -18.63 4.78 -36.60
N LYS A 198 -19.58 5.70 -36.37
CA LYS A 198 -20.47 5.70 -35.19
C LYS A 198 -21.51 4.58 -35.29
N GLU A 199 -22.00 4.27 -36.49
CA GLU A 199 -22.95 3.19 -36.78
C GLU A 199 -22.32 1.80 -36.56
N LEU A 200 -21.03 1.62 -36.87
CA LEU A 200 -20.28 0.38 -36.67
C LEU A 200 -19.69 0.19 -35.25
N THR A 201 -20.26 0.82 -34.21
CA THR A 201 -19.85 0.54 -32.83
C THR A 201 -20.58 -0.68 -32.27
N PHE A 202 -19.98 -1.86 -32.43
CA PHE A 202 -20.49 -3.22 -32.13
C PHE A 202 -21.10 -3.48 -30.73
N SER A 203 -21.16 -2.51 -29.83
CA SER A 203 -21.73 -2.67 -28.48
C SER A 203 -22.73 -1.59 -28.07
N ARG A 204 -23.00 -0.56 -28.89
CA ARG A 204 -23.86 0.56 -28.49
C ARG A 204 -25.13 0.62 -29.33
N VAL A 205 -26.25 0.20 -28.74
CA VAL A 205 -27.58 0.37 -29.33
C VAL A 205 -27.90 1.88 -29.39
N LYS A 206 -27.90 2.44 -30.61
CA LYS A 206 -28.33 3.80 -30.92
C LYS A 206 -29.82 3.75 -31.30
N LEU A 207 -30.68 4.34 -30.49
CA LEU A 207 -32.10 4.50 -30.80
C LEU A 207 -32.39 6.02 -30.79
N GLY A 208 -32.32 6.63 -31.97
CA GLY A 208 -32.58 8.07 -32.20
C GLY A 208 -31.36 8.99 -32.11
N ASP A 209 -31.51 10.19 -32.71
CA ASP A 209 -30.49 11.26 -32.90
C ASP A 209 -30.06 12.01 -31.62
N GLU A 210 -30.33 11.50 -30.42
CA GLU A 210 -29.89 12.16 -29.19
C GLU A 210 -28.45 11.79 -28.81
N ASP A 211 -27.49 12.20 -29.63
CA ASP A 211 -26.06 12.12 -29.30
C ASP A 211 -25.65 13.20 -28.28
N LYS A 212 -26.09 13.03 -27.03
CA LYS A 212 -25.67 13.86 -25.87
C LYS A 212 -24.29 13.46 -25.35
N HIS A 213 -23.30 13.29 -26.22
CA HIS A 213 -21.91 13.02 -25.83
C HIS A 213 -20.98 14.22 -26.05
N GLY A 214 -21.45 15.40 -25.63
CA GLY A 214 -20.57 16.52 -25.29
C GLY A 214 -19.97 16.33 -23.89
N LYS A 215 -18.65 16.55 -23.76
CA LYS A 215 -17.82 16.73 -22.54
C LYS A 215 -18.46 16.29 -21.20
N LYS A 216 -17.83 15.32 -20.49
CA LYS A 216 -18.25 14.82 -19.16
C LYS A 216 -18.74 15.96 -18.24
N LYS A 217 -20.07 16.13 -18.13
CA LYS A 217 -20.66 17.12 -17.23
C LYS A 217 -20.29 16.76 -15.79
N ARG A 218 -20.05 17.78 -14.96
CA ARG A 218 -19.80 17.59 -13.52
C ARG A 218 -20.97 16.81 -12.92
N LYS A 219 -20.65 15.80 -12.10
CA LYS A 219 -21.67 15.04 -11.38
C LYS A 219 -22.50 15.98 -10.50
N LEU A 220 -23.81 15.83 -10.53
CA LEU A 220 -24.72 16.57 -9.67
C LEU A 220 -24.47 16.20 -8.20
N SER A 221 -24.85 17.07 -7.26
CA SER A 221 -24.80 16.71 -5.86
C SER A 221 -25.87 15.68 -5.54
N LYS A 222 -25.59 14.75 -4.61
CA LYS A 222 -26.54 13.70 -4.20
C LYS A 222 -27.91 14.24 -3.74
N LEU A 223 -27.94 15.47 -3.21
CA LEU A 223 -29.18 16.15 -2.83
C LEU A 223 -30.02 16.52 -4.06
N LYS A 224 -29.38 17.08 -5.10
CA LYS A 224 -30.05 17.39 -6.37
C LYS A 224 -30.51 16.12 -7.07
N GLU A 225 -29.71 15.05 -7.01
CA GLU A 225 -30.11 13.73 -7.52
C GLU A 225 -31.34 13.19 -6.77
N LEU A 226 -31.39 13.33 -5.44
CA LEU A 226 -32.55 12.94 -4.64
C LEU A 226 -33.79 13.75 -5.00
N GLU A 227 -33.67 15.07 -5.14
CA GLU A 227 -34.78 15.94 -5.56
C GLU A 227 -35.31 15.53 -6.93
N ASN A 228 -34.41 15.29 -7.89
CA ASN A 228 -34.78 14.83 -9.23
C ASN A 228 -35.47 13.46 -9.19
N ALA A 229 -34.93 12.51 -8.41
CA ALA A 229 -35.54 11.20 -8.21
C ALA A 229 -36.93 11.29 -7.57
N MET A 230 -37.13 12.20 -6.61
CA MET A 230 -38.44 12.42 -5.99
C MET A 230 -39.44 13.06 -6.98
N LYS A 231 -39.00 14.02 -7.79
CA LYS A 231 -39.83 14.62 -8.84
C LYS A 231 -40.23 13.59 -9.90
N LEU A 232 -39.30 12.75 -10.33
CA LEU A 232 -39.57 11.66 -11.27
C LEU A 232 -40.50 10.60 -10.67
N ALA A 233 -40.34 10.28 -9.39
CA ALA A 233 -41.24 9.37 -8.69
C ALA A 233 -42.65 9.94 -8.53
N ALA A 234 -42.80 11.26 -8.38
CA ALA A 234 -44.10 11.94 -8.37
C ALA A 234 -44.74 11.91 -9.76
N ALA A 235 -44.02 12.31 -10.81
CA ALA A 235 -44.52 12.32 -12.18
C ALA A 235 -44.92 10.94 -12.73
N LYS A 236 -44.33 9.86 -12.20
CA LYS A 236 -44.73 8.47 -12.53
C LYS A 236 -46.05 8.04 -11.90
N LYS A 237 -46.53 8.73 -10.86
CA LYS A 237 -47.77 8.39 -10.15
C LYS A 237 -49.01 9.05 -10.76
N ASP A 238 -48.84 9.95 -11.73
CA ASP A 238 -49.96 10.60 -12.39
C ASP A 238 -50.74 9.58 -13.27
N PRO A 239 -52.07 9.50 -13.18
CA PRO A 239 -52.85 8.40 -13.78
C PRO A 239 -52.85 8.41 -15.32
N GLU A 240 -52.80 9.58 -15.96
CA GLU A 240 -52.88 9.68 -17.43
C GLU A 240 -51.50 9.69 -18.11
N LYS A 241 -50.56 10.46 -17.56
CA LYS A 241 -49.23 10.69 -18.15
C LYS A 241 -48.13 9.84 -17.51
N GLY A 242 -48.39 9.27 -16.33
CA GLY A 242 -47.40 8.54 -15.53
C GLY A 242 -46.89 7.30 -16.23
N GLU A 243 -47.74 6.54 -16.92
CA GLU A 243 -47.31 5.36 -17.68
C GLU A 243 -46.39 5.71 -18.84
N VAL A 244 -46.71 6.76 -19.59
CA VAL A 244 -45.90 7.22 -20.73
C VAL A 244 -44.56 7.75 -20.22
N ILE A 245 -44.55 8.50 -19.11
CA ILE A 245 -43.33 9.00 -18.47
C ILE A 245 -42.50 7.84 -17.92
N ALA A 246 -43.13 6.84 -17.30
CA ALA A 246 -42.47 5.66 -16.77
C ALA A 246 -41.80 4.84 -17.89
N LYS A 247 -42.51 4.61 -19.01
CA LYS A 247 -41.98 3.94 -20.21
C LYS A 247 -40.82 4.73 -20.82
N LYS A 248 -40.98 6.04 -21.07
CA LYS A 248 -39.90 6.88 -21.60
C LYS A 248 -38.66 6.87 -20.70
N HIS A 249 -38.85 6.96 -19.39
CA HIS A 249 -37.77 6.95 -18.43
C HIS A 249 -37.11 5.57 -18.31
N SER A 250 -37.86 4.47 -18.40
CA SER A 250 -37.30 3.12 -18.32
C SER A 250 -36.42 2.82 -19.53
N TRP A 251 -36.87 3.18 -20.73
CA TRP A 251 -36.09 3.06 -21.96
C TRP A 251 -34.83 3.93 -21.93
N LYS A 252 -34.94 5.18 -21.51
CA LYS A 252 -33.79 6.07 -21.36
C LYS A 252 -32.78 5.52 -20.34
N ALA A 253 -33.25 5.06 -19.19
CA ALA A 253 -32.38 4.48 -18.17
C ALA A 253 -31.74 3.16 -18.63
N ALA A 254 -32.43 2.35 -19.44
CA ALA A 254 -31.85 1.14 -20.04
C ALA A 254 -30.75 1.50 -21.04
N MET A 255 -30.98 2.50 -21.89
CA MET A 255 -29.98 3.03 -22.82
C MET A 255 -28.76 3.59 -22.09
N ASP A 256 -28.96 4.39 -21.03
CA ASP A 256 -27.87 4.94 -20.21
C ASP A 256 -27.09 3.82 -19.48
N ARG A 257 -27.74 2.74 -19.06
CA ARG A 257 -27.05 1.57 -18.48
C ARG A 257 -26.26 0.79 -19.53
N ALA A 258 -26.82 0.56 -20.71
CA ALA A 258 -26.13 -0.05 -21.85
C ALA A 258 -24.94 0.82 -22.31
N ALA A 259 -25.06 2.13 -22.13
CA ALA A 259 -23.98 3.09 -22.32
C ALA A 259 -22.82 2.99 -21.32
N GLY A 260 -23.00 2.24 -20.24
CA GLY A 260 -22.06 2.17 -19.11
C GLY A 260 -22.17 3.34 -18.13
N ILE A 261 -23.22 4.16 -18.22
CA ILE A 261 -23.50 5.25 -17.26
C ILE A 261 -24.20 4.64 -16.03
N LYS A 262 -23.71 4.98 -14.83
CA LYS A 262 -24.32 4.56 -13.57
C LYS A 262 -25.55 5.42 -13.29
N VAL A 263 -26.72 4.82 -13.42
CA VAL A 263 -28.02 5.47 -13.19
C VAL A 263 -28.42 5.36 -11.71
N HIS A 264 -28.82 6.47 -11.09
CA HIS A 264 -29.17 6.57 -9.66
C HIS A 264 -30.57 7.19 -9.50
N ASP A 265 -31.62 6.36 -9.61
CA ASP A 265 -33.01 6.84 -9.66
C ASP A 265 -33.80 6.61 -8.37
N ASP A 266 -33.29 5.80 -7.44
CA ASP A 266 -34.05 5.39 -6.26
C ASP A 266 -33.94 6.40 -5.11
N PRO A 267 -35.04 7.09 -4.73
CA PRO A 267 -34.99 8.11 -3.68
C PRO A 267 -34.65 7.52 -2.31
N LYS A 268 -35.05 6.26 -2.04
CA LYS A 268 -34.75 5.56 -0.77
C LYS A 268 -33.24 5.29 -0.63
N LEU A 269 -32.59 4.81 -1.70
CA LEU A 269 -31.15 4.53 -1.68
C LEU A 269 -30.32 5.82 -1.61
N LEU A 270 -30.74 6.88 -2.30
CA LEU A 270 -30.10 8.19 -2.20
C LEU A 270 -30.17 8.76 -0.79
N LYS A 271 -31.34 8.68 -0.13
CA LYS A 271 -31.51 9.05 1.29
C LYS A 271 -30.56 8.27 2.21
N GLN A 272 -30.49 6.95 2.04
CA GLN A 272 -29.58 6.11 2.84
C GLN A 272 -28.10 6.45 2.59
N SER A 273 -27.72 6.72 1.35
CA SER A 273 -26.36 7.13 0.99
C SER A 273 -25.96 8.44 1.69
N ILE A 274 -26.84 9.44 1.64
CA ILE A 274 -26.66 10.72 2.34
C ILE A 274 -26.57 10.50 3.85
N GLN A 275 -27.40 9.64 4.43
CA GLN A 275 -27.36 9.35 5.86
C GLN A 275 -26.05 8.63 6.27
N LYS A 276 -25.57 7.67 5.48
CA LYS A 276 -24.28 6.99 5.69
C LYS A 276 -23.12 7.98 5.63
N GLU A 277 -23.15 8.91 4.67
CA GLU A 277 -22.16 9.97 4.55
C GLU A 277 -22.17 10.89 5.78
N LYS A 278 -23.35 11.38 6.19
CA LYS A 278 -23.51 12.17 7.42
C LYS A 278 -22.97 11.43 8.66
N LYS A 279 -23.29 10.14 8.83
CA LYS A 279 -22.78 9.31 9.93
C LYS A 279 -21.25 9.19 9.89
N ARG A 280 -20.66 9.00 8.71
CA ARG A 280 -19.20 8.95 8.54
C ARG A 280 -18.55 10.28 8.91
N HIS A 281 -19.14 11.40 8.49
CA HIS A 281 -18.65 12.74 8.88
C HIS A 281 -18.73 12.98 10.38
N LYS A 282 -19.84 12.60 11.04
CA LYS A 282 -19.97 12.68 12.50
C LYS A 282 -18.89 11.89 13.24
N LYS A 283 -18.70 10.62 12.87
CA LYS A 283 -17.64 9.77 13.44
C LYS A 283 -16.24 10.35 13.23
N ASN A 284 -15.99 10.97 12.09
CA ASN A 284 -14.70 11.60 11.82
C ASN A 284 -14.51 12.87 12.66
N ALA A 285 -15.56 13.68 12.84
CA ALA A 285 -15.54 14.86 13.69
C ALA A 285 -15.34 14.50 15.16
N GLU A 286 -16.06 13.49 15.68
CA GLU A 286 -15.91 12.96 17.04
C GLU A 286 -14.45 12.51 17.28
N LYS A 287 -13.89 11.68 16.39
CA LYS A 287 -12.49 11.25 16.48
C LYS A 287 -11.49 12.41 16.41
N TRP A 288 -11.81 13.47 15.67
CA TRP A 288 -10.97 14.66 15.62
C TRP A 288 -11.01 15.42 16.94
N ASN A 289 -12.20 15.60 17.52
CA ASN A 289 -12.38 16.23 18.81
C ASN A 289 -11.67 15.44 19.92
N GLU A 290 -11.80 14.11 19.95
CA GLU A 290 -11.06 13.24 20.87
C GLU A 290 -9.53 13.44 20.78
N ARG A 291 -8.99 13.63 19.57
CA ARG A 291 -7.55 13.91 19.37
C ARG A 291 -7.14 15.29 19.90
N VAL A 292 -8.00 16.29 19.71
CA VAL A 292 -7.75 17.64 20.22
C VAL A 292 -7.81 17.62 21.75
N GLU A 293 -8.82 16.99 22.34
CA GLU A 293 -8.96 16.85 23.79
C GLU A 293 -7.80 16.09 24.42
N THR A 294 -7.39 14.95 23.85
CA THR A 294 -6.23 14.20 24.35
C THR A 294 -4.96 15.05 24.30
N THR A 295 -4.76 15.81 23.22
CA THR A 295 -3.63 16.74 23.11
C THR A 295 -3.69 17.85 24.18
N GLN A 296 -4.88 18.41 24.42
CA GLN A 296 -5.09 19.42 25.47
C GLN A 296 -4.86 18.85 26.86
N LYS A 297 -5.41 17.67 27.18
CA LYS A 297 -5.18 16.95 28.44
C LYS A 297 -3.69 16.68 28.68
N LEU A 298 -2.95 16.26 27.65
CA LEU A 298 -1.50 16.07 27.75
C LEU A 298 -0.75 17.39 27.98
N LYS A 299 -1.16 18.50 27.36
CA LYS A 299 -0.59 19.83 27.61
C LYS A 299 -0.85 20.30 29.04
N VAL A 300 -2.09 20.20 29.50
CA VAL A 300 -2.51 20.55 30.87
C VAL A 300 -1.78 19.70 31.89
N GLY A 301 -1.73 18.37 31.71
CA GLY A 301 -1.00 17.47 32.61
C GLY A 301 0.50 17.78 32.69
N LYS A 302 1.13 18.20 31.59
CA LYS A 302 2.53 18.68 31.63
C LYS A 302 2.68 20.00 32.39
N GLN A 303 1.73 20.91 32.25
CA GLN A 303 1.72 22.17 32.99
C GLN A 303 1.49 21.94 34.48
N GLN A 304 0.54 21.09 34.86
CA GLN A 304 0.26 20.69 36.24
C GLN A 304 1.51 20.07 36.92
N LYS A 305 2.18 19.12 36.25
CA LYS A 305 3.43 18.56 36.77
C LYS A 305 4.53 19.61 36.96
N ARG A 306 4.59 20.62 36.09
CA ARG A 306 5.56 21.73 36.25
C ARG A 306 5.19 22.59 37.45
N SER A 307 3.92 22.94 37.64
CA SER A 307 3.48 23.72 38.80
C SER A 307 3.69 22.95 40.10
N GLU A 308 3.42 21.65 40.14
CA GLU A 308 3.68 20.76 41.29
C GLU A 308 5.18 20.75 41.63
N ASN A 309 6.05 20.45 40.65
CA ASN A 309 7.50 20.46 40.87
C ASN A 309 8.05 21.82 41.33
N ILE A 310 7.47 22.93 40.86
CA ILE A 310 7.83 24.28 41.30
C ILE A 310 7.38 24.49 42.75
N ALA A 311 6.14 24.12 43.08
CA ALA A 311 5.61 24.19 44.44
C ALA A 311 6.43 23.35 45.41
N ASP A 312 6.79 22.13 45.04
CA ASP A 312 7.64 21.23 45.82
C ASP A 312 9.03 21.83 46.04
N LYS A 313 9.63 22.43 45.01
CA LYS A 313 10.92 23.12 45.14
C LYS A 313 10.82 24.33 46.07
N ILE A 314 9.73 25.08 46.02
CA ILE A 314 9.46 26.19 46.95
C ILE A 314 9.30 25.65 48.37
N HIS A 315 8.55 24.57 48.56
CA HIS A 315 8.34 23.92 49.86
C HIS A 315 9.65 23.39 50.45
N GLN A 316 10.45 22.67 49.66
CA GLN A 316 11.77 22.18 50.07
C GLN A 316 12.70 23.34 50.46
N LYS A 317 12.69 24.46 49.73
CA LYS A 317 13.45 25.66 50.12
C LYS A 317 12.97 26.23 51.46
N LYS A 318 11.66 26.27 51.71
CA LYS A 318 11.10 26.68 53.01
C LYS A 318 11.55 25.72 54.13
N MET A 319 11.40 24.42 53.95
CA MET A 319 11.81 23.41 54.93
C MET A 319 13.32 23.45 55.22
N ARG A 320 14.18 23.66 54.21
CA ARG A 320 15.61 23.85 54.42
C ARG A 320 15.94 25.11 55.23
N ARG A 321 15.18 26.20 55.05
CA ARG A 321 15.34 27.43 55.86
C ARG A 321 14.92 27.18 57.31
N ILE A 322 13.81 26.48 57.53
CA ILE A 322 13.33 26.08 58.86
C ILE A 322 14.36 25.18 59.56
N ALA A 323 14.80 24.10 58.90
CA ALA A 323 15.80 23.19 59.44
C ALA A 323 17.14 23.88 59.75
N LYS A 324 17.57 24.86 58.95
CA LYS A 324 18.76 25.68 59.26
C LYS A 324 18.56 26.55 60.50
N ARG A 325 17.36 27.11 60.69
CA ARG A 325 17.01 27.90 61.87
C ARG A 325 16.98 27.02 63.12
N GLU A 326 16.32 25.87 63.05
CA GLU A 326 16.27 24.88 64.13
C GLU A 326 17.66 24.36 64.47
N LYS A 327 18.49 23.99 63.47
CA LYS A 327 19.87 23.56 63.72
C LYS A 327 20.71 24.65 64.39
N LYS A 328 20.50 25.93 64.05
CA LYS A 328 21.18 27.05 64.74
C LYS A 328 20.69 27.21 66.17
N LEU A 329 19.39 27.06 66.40
CA LEU A 329 18.78 27.10 67.74
C LEU A 329 19.26 25.94 68.63
N LEU A 330 19.39 24.74 68.06
CA LEU A 330 19.82 23.53 68.76
C LEU A 330 21.35 23.36 68.87
N ARG A 331 22.16 24.24 68.25
CA ARG A 331 23.62 24.11 68.29
C ARG A 331 24.12 24.52 69.68
N PRO A 332 24.75 23.62 70.46
CA PRO A 332 25.26 23.97 71.78
C PRO A 332 26.36 25.03 71.61
N GLY A 333 26.19 26.19 72.26
CA GLY A 333 27.21 27.21 72.37
C GLY A 333 28.19 26.91 73.50
N PHE A 334 29.08 27.86 73.78
CA PHE A 334 30.01 27.83 74.92
C PHE A 334 29.29 27.73 76.28
N GLU A 335 28.03 28.17 76.36
CA GLU A 335 27.19 28.14 77.57
C GLU A 335 26.18 26.96 77.60
N GLY A 336 26.26 26.01 76.65
CA GLY A 336 25.29 24.93 76.51
C GLY A 336 24.06 25.31 75.66
N ARG A 337 23.01 24.47 75.69
CA ARG A 337 21.78 24.68 74.91
C ARG A 337 20.95 25.82 75.54
N LYS A 338 20.67 26.89 74.78
CA LYS A 338 19.71 27.92 75.23
C LYS A 338 18.28 27.44 74.96
N GLU A 339 17.63 26.92 76.00
CA GLU A 339 16.18 26.73 76.03
C GLU A 339 15.50 28.10 76.21
N GLY A 340 15.29 28.84 75.12
CA GLY A 340 14.42 30.02 75.14
C GLY A 340 14.97 31.25 74.42
N PHE A 341 14.04 32.13 74.02
CA PHE A 341 14.35 33.48 73.55
C PHE A 341 14.64 34.36 74.77
N ILE A 342 15.73 35.14 74.73
CA ILE A 342 16.19 36.01 75.83
C ILE A 342 15.22 37.18 76.13
N ASN A 343 14.08 37.28 75.43
CA ASN A 343 13.19 38.44 75.44
C ASN A 343 11.77 38.14 75.95
N GLU A 344 11.64 37.30 76.98
CA GLU A 344 10.39 37.15 77.75
C GLU A 344 10.42 37.90 79.10
N GLY A 345 11.43 38.75 79.33
CA GLY A 345 11.61 39.49 80.58
C GLY A 345 11.95 40.97 80.38
N SER A 346 11.02 41.74 79.81
CA SER A 346 10.93 43.19 80.05
C SER A 346 9.51 43.66 79.74
N SER A 347 8.64 43.62 80.75
CA SER A 347 7.50 44.54 80.84
C SER A 347 7.98 45.94 81.17
#